data_AF-A0ABD2WQ15-F1
#
_entry.id   AF-A0ABD2WQ15-F1
#
_cell.length_a   1.000
_cell.length_b   1.000
_cell.length_c   1.000
_cell.angle_alpha   90.00
_cell.angle_beta   90.00
_cell.angle_gamma   90.00
#
_symmetry.space_group_name_H-M   'P 1'
#
loop_
_entity.id
_entity.type
_entity.pdbx_description
1 polymer ?
#
loop_
_entity_poly.entity_id
_entity_poly.type
_entity_poly.pdbx_seq_one_letter_code
_entity_poly.pdbx_strand_id
1 'polypeptide(L)'
;MTTACKWLDQLLLLSIIVFQAFHETCQARHRSGRKPDGDMTLWIDRQQIKMFSGVEMEIYAIDEGRVVPYLLDPEFENKLPIIPNEVSYVNFTWKSGVKKYYYDFFLLKSFDESILKTPSITIKKQGRVPKRQKEFSVLLPCSGNNSGVAQFGIGLMIETRKNKPLNGTPLQLSLRKECAVREPNPGPCPDGYLGPPHCKKALCYPNCMNGGNCTAPGVCSCPAGFQGPYCEGGKRSFVLLNTQNYFLFTINNKY
;
A
#
# COMPACT_ATOMS: atom_id res chain seq x y z
N MET A 1 27.27 -10.26 0.37
CA MET A 1 26.58 -11.05 -0.67
C MET A 1 25.08 -11.01 -0.38
N THR A 2 24.33 -10.21 -1.12
CA THR A 2 22.86 -10.32 -1.16
C THR A 2 22.43 -10.22 -2.61
N THR A 3 21.75 -11.27 -3.03
CA THR A 3 21.03 -11.45 -4.28
C THR A 3 20.05 -10.30 -4.53
N ALA A 4 20.45 -9.34 -5.35
CA ALA A 4 19.57 -8.46 -6.13
C ALA A 4 20.32 -7.87 -7.35
N CYS A 5 21.29 -8.60 -7.88
CA CYS A 5 21.79 -8.41 -9.25
C CYS A 5 21.33 -9.64 -10.05
N LYS A 6 20.02 -9.73 -10.24
CA LYS A 6 19.36 -10.65 -11.18
C LYS A 6 18.28 -9.81 -11.80
N TRP A 7 18.54 -9.33 -13.01
CA TRP A 7 17.66 -8.76 -14.06
C TRP A 7 18.45 -7.76 -14.94
N LEU A 8 19.71 -8.08 -15.26
CA LEU A 8 20.47 -7.46 -16.36
C LEU A 8 21.26 -8.52 -17.16
N ASP A 9 20.74 -9.76 -17.23
CA ASP A 9 21.31 -10.86 -18.05
C ASP A 9 20.36 -11.28 -19.17
N GLN A 10 19.79 -10.32 -19.92
CA GLN A 10 19.12 -10.69 -21.17
C GLN A 10 19.22 -9.68 -22.31
N LEU A 11 20.31 -8.92 -22.38
CA LEU A 11 20.76 -8.29 -23.64
C LEU A 11 22.28 -8.07 -23.56
N LEU A 12 23.03 -9.18 -23.52
CA LEU A 12 24.43 -9.17 -23.91
C LEU A 12 24.48 -9.23 -25.42
N LEU A 13 24.80 -8.10 -26.06
CA LEU A 13 25.61 -8.02 -27.27
C LEU A 13 25.78 -6.53 -27.58
N LEU A 14 26.80 -5.91 -26.98
CA LEU A 14 27.80 -5.08 -27.64
C LEU A 14 28.54 -4.21 -26.61
N SER A 15 29.87 -4.22 -26.75
CA SER A 15 30.87 -3.35 -26.13
C SER A 15 31.39 -3.73 -24.73
N ILE A 16 32.54 -4.41 -24.77
CA ILE A 16 33.47 -4.74 -23.68
C ILE A 16 34.02 -3.49 -22.94
N ILE A 17 33.59 -2.28 -23.31
CA ILE A 17 34.11 -1.01 -22.75
C ILE A 17 33.38 -0.58 -21.47
N VAL A 18 32.18 -1.11 -21.19
CA VAL A 18 31.43 -0.75 -19.96
C VAL A 18 31.95 -1.48 -18.71
N PHE A 19 32.68 -2.59 -18.88
CA PHE A 19 33.13 -3.43 -17.76
C PHE A 19 34.29 -2.82 -16.93
N GLN A 20 35.05 -1.87 -17.47
CA GLN A 20 36.11 -1.18 -16.71
C GLN A 20 35.62 0.05 -15.94
N ALA A 21 34.44 0.60 -16.26
CA ALA A 21 33.86 1.72 -15.53
C ALA A 21 33.01 1.30 -14.31
N PHE A 22 32.62 0.03 -14.22
CA PHE A 22 31.77 -0.49 -13.13
C PHE A 22 32.53 -1.23 -12.02
N HIS A 23 33.86 -1.34 -12.10
CA HIS A 23 34.66 -1.94 -11.04
C HIS A 23 35.02 -0.96 -9.90
N GLU A 24 34.90 0.35 -10.11
CA GLU A 24 35.24 1.36 -9.10
C GLU A 24 34.07 1.81 -8.19
N THR A 25 32.82 1.43 -8.48
CA THR A 25 31.66 1.86 -7.66
C THR A 25 31.09 0.78 -6.73
N CYS A 26 31.61 -0.45 -6.77
CA CYS A 26 31.21 -1.52 -5.82
C CYS A 26 32.26 -1.87 -4.74
N GLN A 27 33.30 -1.05 -4.55
CA GLN A 27 34.31 -1.22 -3.50
C GLN A 27 34.41 -0.04 -2.52
N ALA A 28 33.28 0.59 -2.18
CA ALA A 28 33.26 1.60 -1.12
C ALA A 28 32.02 1.50 -0.22
N ARG A 29 31.90 0.42 0.58
CA ARG A 29 31.36 0.47 1.96
C ARG A 29 31.44 -0.90 2.64
N HIS A 30 32.67 -1.35 2.87
CA HIS A 30 32.99 -2.15 4.06
C HIS A 30 34.25 -1.53 4.70
N ARG A 31 34.05 -0.41 5.41
CA ARG A 31 35.03 0.10 6.38
C ARG A 31 34.36 0.17 7.74
N SER A 32 34.66 -0.83 8.57
CA SER A 32 34.72 -0.66 10.01
C SER A 32 35.86 0.33 10.30
N GLY A 33 35.58 1.38 11.09
CA GLY A 33 36.57 2.37 11.53
C GLY A 33 36.11 3.82 11.37
N ARG A 34 35.64 4.41 12.49
CA ARG A 34 35.39 5.86 12.73
C ARG A 34 34.82 6.67 11.55
N LYS A 35 33.49 6.81 11.52
CA LYS A 35 32.81 7.84 10.71
C LYS A 35 33.32 9.23 11.11
N PRO A 36 33.69 10.11 10.16
CA PRO A 36 33.99 11.49 10.49
C PRO A 36 32.76 12.12 11.14
N ASP A 37 32.97 12.77 12.27
CA ASP A 37 31.92 13.33 13.10
C ASP A 37 31.21 14.48 12.35
N GLY A 38 30.03 14.19 11.80
CA GLY A 38 28.83 14.98 12.05
C GLY A 38 28.62 16.22 11.18
N ASP A 39 28.30 16.01 9.91
CA ASP A 39 27.53 17.00 9.13
C ASP A 39 26.06 16.58 8.96
N MET A 40 25.22 17.47 8.40
CA MET A 40 23.78 17.26 8.24
C MET A 40 23.45 15.98 7.46
N THR A 41 22.49 15.21 7.96
CA THR A 41 21.94 14.03 7.25
C THR A 41 20.43 13.99 7.39
N LEU A 42 19.73 13.66 6.30
CA LEU A 42 18.26 13.50 6.20
C LEU A 42 17.96 12.26 5.35
N TRP A 43 17.18 11.32 5.88
CA TRP A 43 16.84 10.07 5.20
C TRP A 43 15.45 9.57 5.57
N ILE A 44 14.92 8.65 4.75
CA ILE A 44 13.66 7.95 5.00
C ILE A 44 13.96 6.65 5.75
N ASP A 45 13.15 6.34 6.77
CA ASP A 45 13.37 5.17 7.62
C ASP A 45 13.24 3.84 6.87
N ARG A 46 14.08 2.88 7.26
CA ARG A 46 14.23 1.57 6.63
C ARG A 46 12.95 0.73 6.69
N GLN A 47 12.21 0.78 7.80
CA GLN A 47 10.98 0.00 7.97
C GLN A 47 9.88 0.49 7.04
N GLN A 48 9.87 1.78 6.75
CA GLN A 48 8.92 2.39 5.83
C GLN A 48 9.16 1.97 4.38
N ILE A 49 10.43 1.90 3.94
CA ILE A 49 10.77 1.44 2.59
C ILE A 49 10.46 -0.04 2.39
N LYS A 50 10.62 -0.87 3.44
CA LYS A 50 10.26 -2.29 3.42
C LYS A 50 8.77 -2.49 3.13
N MET A 51 7.89 -1.65 3.70
CA MET A 51 6.44 -1.73 3.45
C MET A 51 6.05 -1.40 2.01
N PHE A 52 6.78 -0.50 1.33
CA PHE A 52 6.41 -0.04 -0.02
C PHE A 52 7.13 -0.77 -1.15
N SER A 53 8.35 -1.24 -0.93
CA SER A 53 9.18 -1.83 -1.99
C SER A 53 9.48 -3.31 -1.78
N GLY A 54 9.22 -3.86 -0.59
CA GLY A 54 9.67 -5.20 -0.19
C GLY A 54 11.18 -5.30 0.03
N VAL A 55 11.93 -4.20 -0.14
CA VAL A 55 13.39 -4.12 0.00
C VAL A 55 13.74 -3.30 1.24
N GLU A 56 14.75 -3.74 1.98
CA GLU A 56 15.15 -3.15 3.26
C GLU A 56 16.39 -2.22 3.09
N MET A 57 16.16 -0.96 2.72
CA MET A 57 17.22 0.04 2.52
C MET A 57 16.85 1.41 3.12
N GLU A 58 17.87 2.21 3.43
CA GLU A 58 17.71 3.62 3.82
C GLU A 58 17.92 4.50 2.58
N ILE A 59 17.00 5.42 2.33
CA ILE A 59 17.11 6.37 1.20
C ILE A 59 17.47 7.74 1.77
N TYR A 60 18.66 8.22 1.42
CA TYR A 60 19.20 9.49 1.91
C TYR A 60 18.81 10.63 0.97
N ALA A 61 18.21 11.70 1.47
CA ALA A 61 18.02 12.93 0.71
C ALA A 61 19.20 13.90 0.87
N ILE A 62 19.77 13.94 2.08
CA ILE A 62 20.98 14.69 2.40
C ILE A 62 21.95 13.73 3.07
N ASP A 63 23.15 13.59 2.53
CA ASP A 63 24.25 12.84 3.13
C ASP A 63 25.46 13.77 3.26
N GLU A 64 26.12 13.74 4.42
CA GLU A 64 27.31 14.55 4.72
C GLU A 64 27.19 16.05 4.37
N GLY A 65 26.03 16.65 4.61
CA GLY A 65 25.78 18.07 4.36
C GLY A 65 25.61 18.45 2.88
N ARG A 66 25.28 17.50 2.02
CA ARG A 66 24.96 17.75 0.61
C ARG A 66 23.69 17.02 0.20
N VAL A 67 22.87 17.67 -0.62
CA VAL A 67 21.77 16.97 -1.29
C VAL A 67 22.37 15.95 -2.27
N VAL A 68 21.84 14.73 -2.23
CA VAL A 68 22.30 13.66 -3.11
C VAL A 68 22.05 14.02 -4.59
N PRO A 69 23.00 13.76 -5.50
CA PRO A 69 22.94 14.28 -6.88
C PRO A 69 21.70 13.86 -7.67
N TYR A 70 21.16 12.66 -7.44
CA TYR A 70 19.99 12.18 -8.17
C TYR A 70 18.71 12.98 -7.87
N LEU A 71 18.62 13.66 -6.72
CA LEU A 71 17.51 14.58 -6.43
C LEU A 71 17.61 15.90 -7.20
N LEU A 72 18.77 16.19 -7.80
CA LEU A 72 19.02 17.40 -8.58
C LEU A 72 18.83 17.17 -10.09
N ASP A 73 18.56 15.93 -10.51
CA ASP A 73 18.24 15.59 -11.90
C ASP A 73 16.85 16.18 -12.25
N PRO A 74 16.73 17.03 -13.30
CA PRO A 74 15.45 17.57 -13.75
C PRO A 74 14.41 16.50 -14.12
N GLU A 75 14.85 15.31 -14.50
CA GLU A 75 13.95 14.19 -14.84
C GLU A 75 13.58 13.32 -13.64
N PHE A 76 14.14 13.60 -12.45
CA PHE A 76 13.93 12.81 -11.26
C PHE A 76 12.43 12.68 -10.93
N GLU A 77 11.67 13.77 -11.04
CA GLU A 77 10.24 13.82 -10.73
C GLU A 77 9.42 12.85 -11.62
N ASN A 78 9.83 12.67 -12.87
CA ASN A 78 9.16 11.78 -13.82
C ASN A 78 9.40 10.30 -13.48
N LYS A 79 10.50 9.99 -12.80
CA LYS A 79 10.93 8.64 -12.42
C LYS A 79 10.34 8.21 -11.06
N LEU A 80 9.71 9.13 -10.32
CA LEU A 80 9.14 8.84 -9.02
C LEU A 80 7.81 8.07 -9.12
N PRO A 81 7.65 6.98 -8.34
CA PRO A 81 6.39 6.26 -8.27
C PRO A 81 5.31 7.08 -7.56
N ILE A 82 4.04 6.75 -7.84
CA ILE A 82 2.89 7.33 -7.15
C ILE A 82 2.81 6.72 -5.74
N ILE A 83 2.65 7.56 -4.72
CA ILE A 83 2.45 7.10 -3.35
C ILE A 83 1.06 6.45 -3.27
N PRO A 84 0.92 5.19 -2.80
CA PRO A 84 -0.36 4.48 -2.85
C PRO A 84 -1.34 4.94 -1.76
N ASN A 85 -2.63 4.60 -1.88
CA ASN A 85 -3.74 5.04 -1.02
C ASN A 85 -3.59 4.63 0.46
N GLU A 86 -2.88 3.54 0.76
CA GLU A 86 -2.65 3.06 2.13
C GLU A 86 -1.72 3.97 2.95
N VAL A 87 -0.90 4.80 2.28
CA VAL A 87 0.10 5.64 2.93
C VAL A 87 -0.50 6.95 3.40
N SER A 88 -0.72 7.09 4.71
CA SER A 88 -1.19 8.35 5.30
C SER A 88 -0.07 9.31 5.70
N TYR A 89 1.16 8.82 5.88
CA TYR A 89 2.29 9.63 6.31
C TYR A 89 3.64 9.04 5.87
N VAL A 90 4.65 9.90 5.74
CA VAL A 90 6.05 9.53 5.48
C VAL A 90 6.93 10.04 6.62
N ASN A 91 7.72 9.14 7.19
CA ASN A 91 8.63 9.39 8.29
C ASN A 91 10.04 9.69 7.77
N PHE A 92 10.56 10.81 8.23
CA PHE A 92 11.89 11.28 7.91
C PHE A 92 12.70 11.35 9.19
N THR A 93 13.94 10.89 9.08
CA THR A 93 14.91 10.97 10.14
C THR A 93 16.00 11.96 9.75
N TRP A 94 16.38 12.83 10.68
CA TRP A 94 17.43 13.81 10.46
C TRP A 94 18.27 14.08 11.70
N LYS A 95 19.46 14.63 11.47
CA LYS A 95 20.37 15.16 12.49
C LYS A 95 21.31 16.19 11.89
N SER A 96 21.68 17.19 12.69
CA SER A 96 22.62 18.25 12.28
C SER A 96 24.09 17.88 12.50
N GLY A 97 24.37 16.89 13.35
CA GLY A 97 25.74 16.53 13.74
C GLY A 97 26.40 17.60 14.61
N VAL A 98 27.63 18.00 14.25
CA VAL A 98 28.43 19.00 14.97
C VAL A 98 27.96 20.41 14.62
N LYS A 99 27.64 20.65 13.35
CA LYS A 99 27.23 21.96 12.84
C LYS A 99 25.76 22.26 13.19
N LYS A 100 25.42 23.55 13.17
CA LYS A 100 24.07 24.04 13.48
C LYS A 100 23.38 24.47 12.19
N TYR A 101 22.30 23.78 11.88
CA TYR A 101 21.46 24.02 10.71
C TYR A 101 20.06 24.47 11.12
N TYR A 102 19.47 25.30 10.27
CA TYR A 102 18.10 25.79 10.36
C TYR A 102 17.37 25.32 9.12
N TYR A 103 16.10 25.02 9.29
CA TYR A 103 15.26 24.52 8.22
C TYR A 103 14.06 25.44 8.04
N ASP A 104 13.58 25.52 6.80
CA ASP A 104 12.35 26.20 6.43
C ASP A 104 11.58 25.40 5.38
N PHE A 105 10.40 24.91 5.76
CA PHE A 105 9.42 24.34 4.85
C PHE A 105 8.58 25.44 4.20
N PHE A 106 9.15 26.05 3.16
CA PHE A 106 8.55 27.19 2.46
C PHE A 106 7.40 26.78 1.53
N LEU A 107 7.35 25.51 1.08
CA LEU A 107 6.28 24.98 0.23
C LEU A 107 5.72 23.69 0.83
N LEU A 108 4.43 23.74 1.16
CA LEU A 108 3.59 22.59 1.48
C LEU A 108 2.24 22.87 0.85
N LYS A 109 1.99 22.31 -0.34
CA LYS A 109 0.80 22.63 -1.14
C LYS A 109 0.27 21.40 -1.87
N SER A 110 -1.04 21.22 -1.84
CA SER A 110 -1.74 20.31 -2.77
C SER A 110 -2.16 21.11 -4.01
N PHE A 111 -2.01 20.52 -5.19
CA PHE A 111 -2.51 21.11 -6.43
C PHE A 111 -3.93 20.64 -6.77
N ASP A 112 -4.45 19.63 -6.05
CA ASP A 112 -5.83 19.15 -6.14
C ASP A 112 -6.38 18.86 -4.74
N GLU A 113 -6.99 19.88 -4.13
CA GLU A 113 -7.57 19.78 -2.78
C GLU A 113 -8.86 18.95 -2.72
N SER A 114 -9.49 18.67 -3.87
CA SER A 114 -10.68 17.83 -3.93
C SER A 114 -10.36 16.36 -3.64
N ILE A 115 -9.14 15.93 -3.98
CA ILE A 115 -8.62 14.57 -3.79
C ILE A 115 -7.69 14.51 -2.57
N LEU A 116 -6.75 15.44 -2.43
CA LEU A 116 -5.72 15.44 -1.38
C LEU A 116 -5.66 16.80 -0.69
N LYS A 117 -5.92 16.84 0.62
CA LYS A 117 -5.78 18.06 1.43
C LYS A 117 -4.31 18.48 1.52
N THR A 118 -4.06 19.74 1.87
CA THR A 118 -2.70 20.27 2.01
C THR A 118 -1.84 19.39 2.93
N PRO A 119 -0.62 18.99 2.51
CA PRO A 119 0.26 18.19 3.35
C PRO A 119 0.69 19.01 4.59
N SER A 120 0.85 18.32 5.72
CA SER A 120 1.27 18.94 6.98
C SER A 120 2.44 18.17 7.60
N ILE A 121 3.14 18.80 8.54
CA ILE A 121 4.32 18.22 9.19
C ILE A 121 4.13 18.21 10.71
N THR A 122 4.70 17.20 11.39
CA THR A 122 4.59 17.05 12.86
C THR A 122 5.51 17.99 13.64
N ILE A 123 6.30 18.79 12.94
CA ILE A 123 7.19 19.83 13.49
C ILE A 123 6.77 21.21 12.99
N LYS A 124 7.28 22.28 13.60
CA LYS A 124 7.07 23.65 13.11
C LYS A 124 7.64 23.80 11.69
N LYS A 125 7.06 24.67 10.84
CA LYS A 125 7.56 24.93 9.46
C LYS A 125 9.00 25.44 9.42
N GLN A 126 9.37 26.26 10.41
CA GLN A 126 10.72 26.78 10.56
C GLN A 126 11.28 26.38 11.92
N GLY A 127 12.59 26.13 11.98
CA GLY A 127 13.24 25.79 13.23
C GLY A 127 14.70 25.40 13.08
N ARG A 128 15.24 24.88 14.18
CA ARG A 128 16.61 24.36 14.22
C ARG A 128 16.59 22.85 14.06
N VAL A 129 17.46 22.33 13.19
CA VAL A 129 17.66 20.89 13.05
C VAL A 129 18.24 20.33 14.36
N PRO A 130 17.70 19.22 14.89
CA PRO A 130 18.18 18.63 16.13
C PRO A 130 19.60 18.10 15.99
N LYS A 131 20.39 18.26 17.07
CA LYS A 131 21.79 17.79 17.13
C LYS A 131 21.87 16.27 17.02
N ARG A 132 20.97 15.58 17.74
CA ARG A 132 20.82 14.13 17.73
C ARG A 132 19.72 13.72 16.75
N GLN A 133 19.78 12.46 16.33
CA GLN A 133 18.77 11.84 15.49
C GLN A 133 17.37 12.05 16.08
N LYS A 134 16.48 12.59 15.26
CA LYS A 134 15.07 12.76 15.58
C LYS A 134 14.24 12.47 14.33
N GLU A 135 13.02 12.04 14.55
CA GLU A 135 12.05 11.79 13.51
C GLU A 135 11.03 12.92 13.41
N PHE A 136 10.54 13.16 12.20
CA PHE A 136 9.32 13.91 11.94
C PHE A 136 8.55 13.24 10.81
N SER A 137 7.27 13.54 10.70
CA SER A 137 6.40 12.93 9.69
C SER A 137 5.81 14.01 8.80
N VAL A 138 5.71 13.72 7.51
CA VAL A 138 4.90 14.46 6.56
C VAL A 138 3.58 13.70 6.42
N LEU A 139 2.48 14.32 6.81
CA LEU A 139 1.13 13.79 6.70
C LEU A 139 0.56 14.09 5.31
N LEU A 140 -0.04 13.08 4.68
CA LEU A 140 -0.63 13.12 3.33
C LEU A 140 -2.14 12.82 3.39
N PRO A 141 -2.95 13.75 3.91
CA PRO A 141 -4.38 13.53 4.15
C PRO A 141 -5.21 13.53 2.86
N CYS A 142 -5.78 12.37 2.48
CA CYS A 142 -6.81 12.31 1.45
C CYS A 142 -8.08 13.06 1.90
N SER A 143 -8.80 13.65 0.95
CA SER A 143 -10.06 14.36 1.20
C SER A 143 -11.14 13.41 1.71
N GLY A 144 -11.18 12.20 1.13
CA GLY A 144 -12.17 11.16 1.44
C GLY A 144 -13.42 11.21 0.57
N ASN A 145 -13.60 12.28 -0.21
CA ASN A 145 -14.78 12.48 -1.06
C ASN A 145 -14.62 11.92 -2.48
N ASN A 146 -13.40 12.02 -3.03
CA ASN A 146 -13.10 11.64 -4.41
C ASN A 146 -11.92 10.66 -4.44
N SER A 147 -12.00 9.69 -5.34
CA SER A 147 -10.89 8.81 -5.69
C SER A 147 -10.09 9.43 -6.83
N GLY A 148 -8.78 9.23 -6.85
CA GLY A 148 -7.91 9.68 -7.93
C GLY A 148 -6.48 9.97 -7.47
N VAL A 149 -5.67 10.50 -8.39
CA VAL A 149 -4.27 10.85 -8.14
C VAL A 149 -4.13 12.36 -8.05
N ALA A 150 -3.62 12.85 -6.93
CA ALA A 150 -3.34 14.26 -6.70
C ALA A 150 -1.84 14.55 -6.72
N GLN A 151 -1.47 15.69 -7.29
CA GLN A 151 -0.10 16.21 -7.23
C GLN A 151 0.04 17.16 -6.04
N PHE A 152 1.20 17.12 -5.36
CA PHE A 152 1.52 18.03 -4.26
C PHE A 152 3.00 18.41 -4.27
N GLY A 153 3.31 19.60 -3.78
CA GLY A 153 4.66 20.14 -3.71
C GLY A 153 5.19 20.20 -2.28
N ILE A 154 6.46 19.81 -2.10
CA ILE A 154 7.23 20.02 -0.86
C ILE A 154 8.49 20.82 -1.21
N GLY A 155 8.72 21.91 -0.49
CA GLY A 155 9.92 22.73 -0.58
C GLY A 155 10.60 22.85 0.77
N LEU A 156 11.89 22.58 0.81
CA LEU A 156 12.73 22.60 2.00
C LEU A 156 14.01 23.40 1.73
N MET A 157 14.21 24.45 2.51
CA MET A 157 15.48 25.18 2.59
C MET A 157 16.24 24.75 3.84
N ILE A 158 17.55 24.50 3.71
CA ILE A 158 18.44 24.25 4.85
C ILE A 158 19.56 25.27 4.82
N GLU A 159 19.75 25.97 5.93
CA GLU A 159 20.77 27.02 6.04
C GLU A 159 21.63 26.85 7.29
N THR A 160 22.85 27.36 7.21
CA THR A 160 23.74 27.50 8.38
C THR A 160 23.36 28.74 9.20
N ARG A 161 23.94 28.89 10.40
CA ARG A 161 23.83 30.12 11.22
C ARG A 161 24.19 31.43 10.53
N LYS A 162 24.96 31.37 9.44
CA LYS A 162 25.38 32.54 8.67
C LYS A 162 24.43 32.83 7.49
N ASN A 163 23.22 32.25 7.50
CA ASN A 163 22.25 32.31 6.40
C ASN A 163 22.83 31.83 5.05
N LYS A 164 23.82 30.92 5.12
CA LYS A 164 24.37 30.29 3.92
C LYS A 164 23.56 29.03 3.62
N PRO A 165 22.97 28.89 2.42
CA PRO A 165 22.23 27.70 2.03
C PRO A 165 23.17 26.48 1.94
N LEU A 166 22.62 25.32 2.27
CA LEU A 166 23.27 24.03 2.10
C LEU A 166 23.39 23.72 0.61
N ASN A 167 24.47 23.04 0.21
CA ASN A 167 24.68 22.68 -1.19
C ASN A 167 23.54 21.79 -1.70
N GLY A 168 22.87 22.25 -2.75
CA GLY A 168 21.71 21.59 -3.36
C GLY A 168 20.35 21.98 -2.77
N THR A 169 20.31 22.92 -1.81
CA THR A 169 19.05 23.57 -1.39
C THR A 169 18.88 24.94 -2.08
N PRO A 170 17.63 25.40 -2.34
CA PRO A 170 16.36 24.82 -1.91
C PRO A 170 16.02 23.52 -2.63
N LEU A 171 15.59 22.52 -1.87
CA LEU A 171 15.05 21.29 -2.43
C LEU A 171 13.56 21.51 -2.68
N GLN A 172 13.11 21.32 -3.90
CA GLN A 172 11.70 21.40 -4.26
C GLN A 172 11.34 20.14 -5.05
N LEU A 173 10.32 19.43 -4.58
CA LEU A 173 9.85 18.19 -5.18
C LEU A 173 8.36 18.26 -5.45
N SER A 174 7.98 17.87 -6.66
CA SER A 174 6.60 17.63 -7.05
C SER A 174 6.29 16.13 -7.03
N LEU A 175 5.41 15.71 -6.13
CA LEU A 175 5.10 14.32 -5.85
C LEU A 175 3.64 14.01 -6.18
N ARG A 176 3.34 12.72 -6.38
CA ARG A 176 1.98 12.23 -6.71
C ARG A 176 1.50 11.25 -5.64
N LYS A 177 0.23 11.36 -5.26
CA LYS A 177 -0.44 10.51 -4.26
C LYS A 177 -1.77 10.01 -4.81
N GLU A 178 -1.99 8.71 -4.73
CA GLU A 178 -3.29 8.10 -4.99
C GLU A 178 -4.16 8.15 -3.73
N CYS A 179 -5.43 8.52 -3.89
CA CYS A 179 -6.44 8.50 -2.85
C CYS A 179 -7.63 7.69 -3.34
N ALA A 180 -8.20 6.88 -2.47
CA ALA A 180 -9.41 6.12 -2.75
C ALA A 180 -10.46 6.46 -1.70
N VAL A 181 -11.69 6.68 -2.14
CA VAL A 181 -12.86 6.67 -1.25
C VAL A 181 -12.96 5.25 -0.70
N ARG A 182 -12.77 5.12 0.62
CA ARG A 182 -13.07 3.86 1.28
C ARG A 182 -14.59 3.71 1.26
N GLU A 183 -15.09 2.74 0.50
CA GLU A 183 -16.48 2.31 0.68
C GLU A 183 -16.68 1.98 2.17
N PRO A 184 -17.85 2.32 2.76
CA PRO A 184 -18.12 1.95 4.14
C PRO A 184 -17.89 0.45 4.27
N ASN A 185 -16.99 0.04 5.17
CA ASN A 185 -16.82 -1.38 5.49
C ASN A 185 -18.22 -1.92 5.77
N PRO A 186 -18.76 -2.79 4.90
CA PRO A 186 -20.04 -3.36 5.20
C PRO A 186 -19.78 -4.23 6.42
N GLY A 187 -20.45 -3.93 7.52
CA GLY A 187 -20.26 -4.67 8.76
C GLY A 187 -20.43 -6.18 8.56
N PRO A 188 -20.09 -6.99 9.58
CA PRO A 188 -20.34 -8.42 9.54
C PRO A 188 -21.82 -8.69 9.21
N CYS A 189 -22.06 -9.71 8.38
CA CYS A 189 -23.43 -10.14 8.11
C CYS A 189 -24.10 -10.67 9.38
N PRO A 190 -25.44 -10.59 9.48
CA PRO A 190 -26.19 -11.29 10.53
C PRO A 190 -25.85 -12.78 10.56
N ASP A 191 -26.00 -13.40 11.73
CA ASP A 191 -25.69 -14.81 11.93
C ASP A 191 -26.37 -15.70 10.86
N GLY A 192 -25.57 -16.57 10.23
CA GLY A 192 -26.04 -17.47 9.19
C GLY A 192 -26.15 -16.87 7.79
N TYR A 193 -25.66 -15.64 7.54
CA TYR A 193 -25.59 -15.06 6.19
C TYR A 193 -24.16 -14.68 5.79
N LEU A 194 -23.88 -14.73 4.48
CA LEU A 194 -22.59 -14.45 3.85
C LEU A 194 -22.74 -13.45 2.70
N GLY A 195 -21.62 -12.77 2.39
CA GLY A 195 -21.49 -11.82 1.28
C GLY A 195 -21.83 -10.37 1.65
N PRO A 196 -21.07 -9.72 2.56
CA PRO A 196 -21.18 -8.27 2.77
C PRO A 196 -20.94 -7.51 1.44
N PRO A 197 -21.57 -6.34 1.19
CA PRO A 197 -22.55 -5.63 2.02
C PRO A 197 -23.96 -6.21 2.05
N HIS A 198 -24.33 -7.03 1.07
CA HIS A 198 -25.73 -7.34 0.84
C HIS A 198 -26.24 -8.58 1.58
N CYS A 199 -25.34 -9.40 2.14
CA CYS A 199 -25.64 -10.57 2.97
C CYS A 199 -26.70 -11.50 2.36
N LYS A 200 -26.67 -11.70 1.03
CA LYS A 200 -27.71 -12.42 0.29
C LYS A 200 -27.58 -13.95 0.37
N LYS A 201 -26.43 -14.48 0.79
CA LYS A 201 -26.16 -15.92 0.76
C LYS A 201 -26.41 -16.52 2.14
N ALA A 202 -27.49 -17.27 2.31
CA ALA A 202 -27.75 -18.01 3.55
C ALA A 202 -26.78 -19.19 3.73
N LEU A 203 -26.44 -19.51 4.97
CA LEU A 203 -25.61 -20.63 5.38
C LEU A 203 -26.49 -21.77 5.88
N CYS A 204 -26.41 -22.93 5.21
CA CYS A 204 -27.05 -24.15 5.67
C CYS A 204 -25.97 -25.14 6.08
N TYR A 205 -26.00 -25.58 7.34
CA TYR A 205 -25.17 -26.68 7.81
C TYR A 205 -26.04 -27.70 8.57
N PRO A 206 -26.07 -28.97 8.16
CA PRO A 206 -25.54 -29.52 6.89
C PRO A 206 -26.04 -28.82 5.62
N ASN A 207 -25.28 -28.94 4.52
CA ASN A 207 -25.68 -28.40 3.23
C ASN A 207 -26.95 -29.11 2.71
N CYS A 208 -27.80 -28.37 2.00
CA CYS A 208 -28.93 -28.94 1.28
C CYS A 208 -28.45 -29.94 0.21
N MET A 209 -28.94 -31.17 0.29
CA MET A 209 -28.62 -32.26 -0.62
C MET A 209 -29.55 -32.28 -1.83
N ASN A 210 -29.27 -33.14 -2.82
CA ASN A 210 -30.14 -33.41 -3.97
C ASN A 210 -30.60 -32.16 -4.75
N GLY A 211 -29.76 -31.12 -4.81
CA GLY A 211 -30.07 -29.87 -5.51
C GLY A 211 -31.00 -28.92 -4.74
N GLY A 212 -31.20 -29.14 -3.44
CA GLY A 212 -31.92 -28.20 -2.58
C GLY A 212 -31.23 -26.85 -2.48
N ASN A 213 -32.02 -25.78 -2.38
CA ASN A 213 -31.52 -24.42 -2.25
C ASN A 213 -31.62 -23.92 -0.81
N CYS A 214 -30.56 -23.29 -0.29
CA CYS A 214 -30.56 -22.69 1.04
C CYS A 214 -31.24 -21.32 0.99
N THR A 215 -32.47 -21.23 1.49
CA THR A 215 -33.30 -20.01 1.40
C THR A 215 -33.19 -19.13 2.64
N ALA A 216 -32.85 -19.72 3.79
CA ALA A 216 -32.57 -19.05 5.06
C ALA A 216 -31.56 -19.87 5.87
N PRO A 217 -30.94 -19.32 6.94
CA PRO A 217 -29.98 -20.05 7.76
C PRO A 217 -30.53 -21.39 8.24
N GLY A 218 -29.89 -22.49 7.82
CA GLY A 218 -30.33 -23.85 8.15
C GLY A 218 -31.62 -24.33 7.48
N VAL A 219 -32.20 -23.58 6.53
CA VAL A 219 -33.47 -23.93 5.87
C VAL A 219 -33.24 -24.25 4.39
N CYS A 220 -33.56 -25.50 4.03
CA CYS A 220 -33.48 -26.00 2.66
C CYS A 220 -34.84 -26.03 1.97
N SER A 221 -34.89 -25.52 0.74
CA SER A 221 -36.00 -25.72 -0.19
C SER A 221 -35.66 -26.88 -1.12
N CYS A 222 -36.46 -27.96 -1.05
CA CYS A 222 -36.18 -29.19 -1.77
C CYS A 222 -36.87 -29.25 -3.13
N PRO A 223 -36.20 -29.76 -4.18
CA PRO A 223 -36.82 -29.99 -5.47
C PRO A 223 -37.87 -31.10 -5.39
N ALA A 224 -38.77 -31.13 -6.39
CA ALA A 224 -39.82 -32.14 -6.47
C ALA A 224 -39.22 -33.57 -6.44
N GLY A 225 -39.81 -34.44 -5.61
CA GLY A 225 -39.31 -35.78 -5.40
C GLY A 225 -38.32 -35.92 -4.24
N PHE A 226 -37.94 -34.83 -3.55
CA PHE A 226 -37.10 -34.87 -2.36
C PHE A 226 -37.80 -34.24 -1.14
N GLN A 227 -37.41 -34.66 0.06
CA GLN A 227 -37.96 -34.25 1.35
C GLN A 227 -36.92 -34.39 2.46
N GLY A 228 -37.24 -33.87 3.65
CA GLY A 228 -36.34 -33.82 4.80
C GLY A 228 -35.73 -32.43 5.01
N PRO A 229 -35.24 -32.13 6.22
CA PRO A 229 -34.65 -30.84 6.56
C PRO A 229 -33.47 -30.44 5.67
N TYR A 230 -32.76 -31.41 5.09
CA TYR A 230 -31.61 -31.20 4.21
C TYR A 230 -31.84 -31.81 2.81
N CYS A 231 -33.09 -32.10 2.44
CA CYS A 231 -33.46 -32.74 1.18
C CYS A 231 -32.82 -34.12 0.95
N GLU A 232 -32.51 -34.83 2.02
CA GLU A 232 -31.82 -36.11 2.02
C GLU A 232 -32.73 -37.30 1.61
N GLY A 233 -34.04 -37.18 1.80
CA GLY A 233 -35.00 -38.24 1.54
C GLY A 233 -35.63 -38.12 0.15
N GLY A 234 -35.62 -39.19 -0.64
CA GLY A 234 -36.37 -39.25 -1.91
C GLY A 234 -37.81 -39.74 -1.70
N LYS A 235 -38.80 -39.03 -2.23
CA LYS A 235 -40.17 -39.54 -2.41
C LYS A 235 -40.15 -40.55 -3.55
N ARG A 236 -40.21 -41.85 -3.21
CA ARG A 236 -40.43 -42.90 -4.20
C ARG A 236 -41.88 -42.81 -4.69
N SER A 237 -42.09 -42.27 -5.88
CA SER A 237 -43.31 -42.56 -6.63
C SER A 237 -43.23 -44.01 -7.11
N PHE A 238 -43.87 -44.93 -6.40
CA PHE A 238 -44.19 -46.23 -6.97
C PHE A 238 -45.26 -46.02 -8.04
N VAL A 239 -44.86 -46.09 -9.31
CA VAL A 239 -45.81 -46.27 -10.40
C VAL A 239 -46.22 -47.73 -10.36
N LEU A 240 -47.36 -48.04 -9.71
CA LEU A 240 -48.01 -49.33 -9.93
C LEU A 240 -48.64 -49.27 -11.32
N LEU A 241 -47.98 -49.90 -12.30
CA LEU A 241 -48.60 -50.18 -13.59
C LEU A 241 -49.68 -51.25 -13.34
N ASN A 242 -50.93 -50.82 -13.15
CA ASN A 242 -52.06 -51.74 -13.17
C ASN A 242 -52.42 -52.01 -14.63
N THR A 243 -52.36 -53.27 -15.07
CA THR A 243 -52.57 -53.71 -16.45
C THR A 243 -53.99 -53.51 -16.98
N GLN A 244 -54.89 -52.80 -16.28
CA GLN A 244 -56.30 -52.72 -16.67
C GLN A 244 -57.02 -51.37 -16.55
N ASN A 245 -56.44 -50.26 -16.09
CA ASN A 245 -57.04 -48.92 -16.29
C ASN A 245 -56.12 -47.76 -15.87
N TYR A 246 -56.01 -46.73 -16.72
CA TYR A 246 -55.19 -45.53 -16.52
C TYR A 246 -55.81 -44.55 -15.50
N PHE A 247 -55.79 -44.88 -14.21
CA PHE A 247 -56.00 -43.90 -13.14
C PHE A 247 -54.68 -43.67 -12.39
N LEU A 248 -54.20 -42.43 -12.41
CA LEU A 248 -53.03 -41.96 -11.65
C LEU A 248 -53.41 -41.82 -10.17
N PHE A 249 -53.01 -42.77 -9.32
CA PHE A 249 -53.07 -42.61 -7.87
C PHE A 249 -51.68 -42.24 -7.33
N THR A 250 -51.51 -40.98 -6.92
CA THR A 250 -50.32 -40.53 -6.19
C THR A 250 -50.47 -40.93 -4.72
N ILE A 251 -49.84 -42.03 -4.30
CA ILE A 251 -49.77 -42.38 -2.87
C ILE A 251 -48.66 -41.54 -2.25
N ASN A 252 -49.03 -40.47 -1.54
CA ASN A 252 -48.11 -39.75 -0.66
C ASN A 252 -47.92 -40.57 0.62
N ASN A 253 -46.87 -41.40 0.69
CA ASN A 253 -46.47 -41.99 1.96
C ASN A 253 -45.83 -40.89 2.83
N LYS A 254 -46.59 -40.44 3.85
CA LYS A 254 -46.03 -39.83 5.06
C LYS A 254 -45.41 -40.97 5.88
N TYR A 255 -44.08 -41.01 5.96
CA TYR A 255 -43.40 -41.61 7.10
C TYR A 255 -43.10 -40.48 8.08
#